data_AF-A0A9D2ZWM0-F1
#
_entry.id   AF-A0A9D2ZWM0-F1
#
_cell.length_a   1.000
_cell.length_b   1.000
_cell.length_c   1.000
_cell.angle_alpha   90.00
_cell.angle_beta   90.00
_cell.angle_gamma   90.00
#
_symmetry.space_group_name_H-M   'P 1'
#
loop_
_entity.id
_entity.type
_entity.pdbx_description
1 polymer ?
#
loop_
_entity_poly.entity_id
_entity_poly.type
_entity_poly.pdbx_seq_one_letter_code
_entity_poly.pdbx_strand_id
1 'polypeptide(L)'
;DLGVSIVVLGNTTYYPAQRVVQEALDHGWGVATGRDDVAVTRTTASAPVPRYPAAQAQIDTVMTAANLVIDFDDTVAEAIFSMNMDLDEPRDERRERFARWRAEKQLDRPFTEADLAMVSPLRGIVTVPGTADAKSTITVGLNHLGEVQAITLSR
;
A
#
# COMPACT_ATOMS: atom_id res chain seq x y z
N ASP A 1 -28.41 27.62 10.62
CA ASP A 1 -27.96 27.23 9.28
C ASP A 1 -26.93 28.25 8.85
N LEU A 2 -25.65 27.86 8.75
CA LEU A 2 -24.54 28.81 8.53
C LEU A 2 -24.33 29.15 7.05
N GLY A 3 -24.94 28.40 6.12
CA GLY A 3 -24.83 28.69 4.68
C GLY A 3 -23.43 28.54 4.09
N VAL A 4 -22.48 27.92 4.82
CA VAL A 4 -21.08 27.77 4.39
C VAL A 4 -20.83 26.33 3.95
N SER A 5 -20.23 26.18 2.76
CA SER A 5 -19.68 24.92 2.27
C SER A 5 -18.21 25.12 1.95
N ILE A 6 -17.34 24.34 2.60
CA ILE A 6 -15.90 24.34 2.35
C ILE A 6 -15.56 23.04 1.61
N VAL A 7 -15.03 23.17 0.38
CA VAL A 7 -14.55 22.03 -0.41
C VAL A 7 -13.03 22.17 -0.56
N VAL A 8 -12.29 21.18 -0.05
CA VAL A 8 -10.82 21.15 -0.17
C VAL A 8 -10.40 19.91 -0.95
N LEU A 9 -9.70 20.14 -2.05
CA LEU A 9 -9.05 19.10 -2.85
C LEU A 9 -7.56 19.19 -2.57
N GLY A 10 -7.07 18.30 -1.70
CA GLY A 10 -5.67 18.29 -1.29
C GLY A 10 -5.21 16.89 -0.90
N ASN A 11 -3.92 16.63 -1.08
CA ASN A 11 -3.32 15.37 -0.68
C ASN A 11 -3.12 15.34 0.84
N THR A 12 -3.99 14.62 1.54
CA THR A 12 -3.91 14.44 3.01
C THR A 12 -3.02 13.27 3.42
N THR A 13 -2.43 12.56 2.45
CA THR A 13 -1.72 11.30 2.66
C THR A 13 -0.24 11.52 2.98
N TYR A 14 0.37 12.62 2.51
CA TYR A 14 1.79 12.89 2.69
C TYR A 14 2.07 14.25 3.36
N TYR A 15 2.98 14.24 4.33
CA TYR A 15 3.59 15.46 4.88
C TYR A 15 4.56 16.06 3.84
N PRO A 16 4.62 17.39 3.61
CA PRO A 16 3.96 18.49 4.34
C PRO A 16 2.61 18.95 3.76
N ALA A 17 2.12 18.34 2.67
CA ALA A 17 0.87 18.74 2.01
C ALA A 17 -0.35 18.63 2.93
N GLN A 18 -0.40 17.57 3.74
CA GLN A 18 -1.43 17.40 4.77
C GLN A 18 -1.51 18.59 5.73
N ARG A 19 -0.37 19.13 6.19
CA ARG A 19 -0.31 20.24 7.15
C ARG A 19 -0.91 21.52 6.57
N VAL A 20 -0.56 21.85 5.32
CA VAL A 20 -1.05 23.05 4.63
C VAL A 20 -2.57 22.99 4.44
N VAL A 21 -3.08 21.81 4.05
CA VAL A 21 -4.52 21.57 3.90
C VAL A 21 -5.26 21.73 5.24
N GLN A 22 -4.68 21.21 6.32
CA GLN A 22 -5.26 21.31 7.66
C GLN A 22 -5.28 22.75 8.19
N GLU A 23 -4.21 23.51 8.00
CA GLU A 23 -4.13 24.92 8.39
C GLU A 23 -5.16 25.79 7.63
N ALA A 24 -5.32 25.54 6.33
CA ALA A 24 -6.31 26.24 5.51
C ALA A 24 -7.75 25.94 5.95
N LEU A 25 -8.04 24.68 6.30
CA LEU A 25 -9.35 24.25 6.81
C LEU A 25 -9.68 24.90 8.16
N ASP A 26 -8.73 24.89 9.10
CA ASP A 26 -8.93 25.48 10.43
C ASP A 26 -9.19 26.99 10.33
N HIS A 27 -8.39 27.69 9.51
CA HIS A 27 -8.56 29.13 9.29
C HIS A 27 -9.90 29.44 8.61
N GLY A 28 -10.27 28.67 7.58
CA GLY A 28 -11.56 28.83 6.91
C GLY A 28 -12.74 28.60 7.85
N TRP A 29 -12.62 27.62 8.76
CA TRP A 29 -13.63 27.33 9.76
C TRP A 29 -13.74 28.41 10.85
N GLY A 30 -12.61 28.93 11.33
CA GLY A 30 -12.58 30.05 12.29
C GLY A 30 -13.30 31.28 11.76
N VAL A 31 -12.95 31.69 10.54
CA VAL A 31 -13.61 32.81 9.83
C VAL A 31 -15.11 32.55 9.62
N ALA A 32 -15.48 31.35 9.17
CA ALA A 32 -16.88 31.00 8.89
C ALA A 32 -17.77 30.98 10.14
N THR A 33 -17.20 30.67 11.30
CA THR A 33 -17.95 30.51 12.55
C THR A 33 -17.77 31.67 13.53
N GLY A 34 -16.87 32.63 13.23
CA GLY A 34 -16.51 33.73 14.12
C GLY A 34 -15.84 33.27 15.42
N ARG A 35 -15.26 32.07 15.42
CA ARG A 35 -14.69 31.40 16.60
C ARG A 35 -13.25 31.00 16.35
N ASP A 36 -12.37 31.98 16.45
CA ASP A 36 -10.91 31.78 16.35
C ASP A 36 -10.30 31.21 17.65
N ASP A 37 -11.09 31.09 18.72
CA ASP A 37 -10.70 30.62 20.06
C ASP A 37 -10.95 29.12 20.29
N VAL A 38 -11.66 28.45 19.39
CA VAL A 38 -12.00 27.04 19.52
C VAL A 38 -10.92 26.18 18.86
N ALA A 39 -10.11 25.51 19.67
CA ALA A 39 -9.23 24.46 19.19
C ALA A 39 -10.08 23.32 18.56
N VAL A 40 -10.05 23.21 17.23
CA VAL A 40 -10.74 22.15 16.49
C VAL A 40 -10.17 20.81 16.96
N THR A 41 -10.93 20.11 17.80
CA THR A 41 -10.57 18.78 18.27
C THR A 41 -10.78 17.81 17.13
N ARG A 42 -9.69 17.40 16.48
CA ARG A 42 -9.72 16.44 15.40
C ARG A 42 -9.93 15.05 15.98
N THR A 43 -11.14 14.53 15.85
CA THR A 43 -11.40 13.12 16.13
C THR A 43 -11.23 12.32 14.84
N THR A 44 -10.30 11.37 14.83
CA THR A 44 -10.18 10.38 13.75
C THR A 44 -11.25 9.30 13.92
N ALA A 45 -12.53 9.69 13.86
CA ALA A 45 -13.62 8.74 13.72
C ALA A 45 -13.69 8.30 12.26
N SER A 46 -12.69 7.55 11.79
CA SER A 46 -12.83 6.87 10.51
C SER A 46 -13.85 5.76 10.71
N ALA A 47 -15.00 5.85 10.02
CA ALA A 47 -15.92 4.74 9.96
C ALA A 47 -15.15 3.50 9.45
N PRO A 48 -15.41 2.29 9.97
CA PRO A 48 -14.78 1.09 9.42
C PRO A 48 -15.05 1.05 7.92
N VAL A 49 -13.99 1.12 7.12
CA VAL A 49 -14.13 1.00 5.66
C VAL A 49 -14.73 -0.38 5.38
N PRO A 50 -15.82 -0.47 4.60
CA PRO A 50 -16.38 -1.76 4.22
C PRO A 50 -15.30 -2.66 3.66
N ARG A 51 -15.08 -3.82 4.31
CA ARG A 51 -14.13 -4.83 3.83
C ARG A 51 -14.85 -5.69 2.81
N TYR A 52 -14.51 -5.51 1.55
CA TYR A 52 -14.90 -6.45 0.52
C TYR A 52 -13.88 -7.60 0.49
N PRO A 53 -14.31 -8.85 0.30
CA PRO A 53 -13.37 -9.94 0.04
C PRO A 53 -12.60 -9.64 -1.25
N ALA A 54 -11.34 -10.06 -1.29
CA ALA A 54 -10.57 -10.02 -2.53
C ALA A 54 -11.19 -10.99 -3.54
N ALA A 55 -11.25 -10.58 -4.81
CA ALA A 55 -11.60 -11.49 -5.90
C ALA A 55 -10.43 -12.44 -6.17
N GLN A 56 -10.70 -13.64 -6.72
CA GLN A 56 -9.64 -14.62 -6.99
C GLN A 56 -8.54 -14.05 -7.87
N ALA A 57 -8.88 -13.27 -8.91
CA ALA A 57 -7.88 -12.63 -9.77
C ALA A 57 -6.89 -11.74 -8.99
N GLN A 58 -7.34 -11.04 -7.95
CA GLN A 58 -6.46 -10.21 -7.11
C GLN A 58 -5.55 -11.08 -6.23
N ILE A 59 -6.08 -12.18 -5.70
CA ILE A 59 -5.30 -13.17 -4.94
C ILE A 59 -4.21 -13.76 -5.84
N ASP A 60 -4.58 -14.19 -7.05
CA ASP A 60 -3.67 -14.75 -8.04
C ASP A 60 -2.55 -13.76 -8.37
N THR A 61 -2.89 -12.50 -8.69
CA THR A 61 -1.88 -11.47 -8.98
C THR A 61 -0.93 -11.23 -7.80
N VAL A 62 -1.45 -11.17 -6.57
CA VAL A 62 -0.61 -11.03 -5.37
C VAL A 62 0.33 -12.22 -5.23
N MET A 63 -0.17 -13.44 -5.40
CA MET A 63 0.63 -14.67 -5.28
C MET A 63 1.70 -14.75 -6.36
N THR A 64 1.36 -14.40 -7.61
CA THR A 64 2.33 -14.32 -8.71
C THR A 64 3.42 -13.28 -8.40
N ALA A 65 3.03 -12.09 -7.94
CA ALA A 65 3.97 -11.02 -7.60
C ALA A 65 4.88 -11.38 -6.43
N ALA A 66 4.36 -12.04 -5.39
CA ALA A 66 5.17 -12.50 -4.27
C ALA A 66 6.17 -13.58 -4.70
N ASN A 67 5.79 -14.46 -5.62
CA ASN A 67 6.66 -15.52 -6.13
C ASN A 67 7.74 -15.02 -7.10
N LEU A 68 7.63 -13.80 -7.67
CA LEU A 68 8.75 -13.15 -8.37
C LEU A 68 9.97 -12.92 -7.46
N VAL A 69 9.78 -12.89 -6.13
CA VAL A 69 10.88 -12.81 -5.16
C VAL A 69 11.67 -14.12 -5.10
N ILE A 70 11.02 -15.25 -5.39
CA ILE A 70 11.67 -16.57 -5.46
C ILE A 70 12.33 -16.74 -6.81
N ASP A 71 11.59 -16.54 -7.89
CA ASP A 71 12.09 -16.70 -9.25
C ASP A 71 11.58 -15.57 -10.13
N PHE A 72 12.50 -14.68 -10.54
CA PHE A 72 12.14 -13.46 -11.23
C PHE A 72 12.02 -13.72 -12.73
N ASP A 73 10.79 -13.65 -13.25
CA ASP A 73 10.48 -13.75 -14.67
C ASP A 73 10.01 -12.40 -15.21
N ASP A 74 10.76 -11.85 -16.17
CA ASP A 74 10.46 -10.56 -16.79
C ASP A 74 9.15 -10.56 -17.59
N THR A 75 8.75 -11.71 -18.14
CA THR A 75 7.48 -11.86 -18.87
C THR A 75 6.30 -11.78 -17.91
N VAL A 76 6.44 -12.40 -16.75
CA VAL A 76 5.44 -12.33 -15.69
C VAL A 76 5.37 -10.92 -15.11
N ALA A 77 6.53 -10.29 -14.87
CA ALA A 77 6.59 -8.90 -14.42
C ALA A 77 5.92 -7.95 -15.41
N GLU A 78 6.18 -8.09 -16.72
CA GLU A 78 5.52 -7.31 -17.78
C GLU A 78 3.99 -7.45 -17.75
N ALA A 79 3.48 -8.66 -17.47
CA ALA A 79 2.05 -8.93 -17.51
C ALA A 79 1.28 -8.35 -16.30
N ILE A 80 1.94 -8.19 -15.16
CA ILE A 80 1.26 -7.86 -13.89
C ILE A 80 1.69 -6.52 -13.29
N PHE A 81 2.84 -5.96 -13.68
CA PHE A 81 3.30 -4.68 -13.15
C PHE A 81 2.52 -3.55 -13.80
N SER A 82 2.04 -2.63 -12.97
CA SER A 82 1.61 -1.33 -13.45
C SER A 82 2.81 -0.57 -14.01
N MET A 83 2.55 0.32 -14.97
CA MET A 83 3.57 1.14 -15.64
C MET A 83 4.50 1.88 -14.66
N ASN A 84 4.00 2.26 -13.48
CA ASN A 84 4.76 3.03 -12.50
C ASN A 84 5.83 2.19 -11.76
N MET A 85 5.68 0.88 -11.68
CA MET A 85 6.65 0.01 -10.99
C MET A 85 8.05 0.19 -11.57
N ASP A 86 8.18 0.14 -12.90
CA ASP A 86 9.48 0.23 -13.55
C ASP A 86 10.05 1.65 -13.58
N LEU A 87 9.19 2.67 -13.32
CA LEU A 87 9.64 4.05 -13.08
C LEU A 87 10.21 4.23 -11.67
N ASP A 88 9.64 3.54 -10.67
CA ASP A 88 10.09 3.62 -9.27
C ASP A 88 11.42 2.90 -9.04
N GLU A 89 11.62 1.75 -9.70
CA GLU A 89 12.84 0.94 -9.61
C GLU A 89 13.04 0.12 -10.91
N PRO A 90 14.19 0.25 -11.59
CA PRO A 90 14.51 -0.54 -12.77
C PRO A 90 14.42 -2.05 -12.52
N ARG A 91 14.04 -2.83 -13.55
CA ARG A 91 13.86 -4.30 -13.41
C ARG A 91 15.10 -5.02 -12.91
N ASP A 92 16.27 -4.65 -13.42
CA ASP A 92 17.53 -5.30 -13.05
C ASP A 92 17.86 -5.06 -11.57
N GLU A 93 17.68 -3.83 -11.08
CA GLU A 93 17.90 -3.47 -9.66
C GLU A 93 16.92 -4.21 -8.74
N ARG A 94 15.65 -4.30 -9.15
CA ARG A 94 14.63 -5.06 -8.42
C ARG A 94 14.98 -6.54 -8.34
N ARG A 95 15.40 -7.13 -9.47
CA ARG A 95 15.81 -8.54 -9.55
C ARG A 95 16.98 -8.81 -8.61
N GLU A 96 17.99 -7.96 -8.61
CA GLU A 96 19.13 -8.07 -7.69
C GLU A 96 18.71 -7.92 -6.23
N ARG A 97 17.82 -6.97 -5.91
CA ARG A 97 17.27 -6.78 -4.57
C ARG A 97 16.51 -8.02 -4.10
N PHE A 98 15.69 -8.61 -4.96
CA PHE A 98 14.92 -9.82 -4.65
C PHE A 98 15.85 -11.02 -4.46
N ALA A 99 16.82 -11.22 -5.35
CA ALA A 99 17.81 -12.30 -5.23
C ALA A 99 18.61 -12.20 -3.92
N ARG A 100 19.04 -11.00 -3.55
CA ARG A 100 19.75 -10.76 -2.27
C ARG A 100 18.88 -11.11 -1.07
N TRP A 101 17.62 -10.67 -1.06
CA TRP A 101 16.71 -10.94 0.05
C TRP A 101 16.31 -12.42 0.13
N ARG A 102 16.09 -13.07 -1.03
CA ARG A 102 15.86 -14.52 -1.14
C ARG A 102 17.00 -15.31 -0.51
N ALA A 103 18.25 -14.94 -0.81
CA ALA A 103 19.43 -15.57 -0.23
C ALA A 103 19.56 -15.30 1.28
N GLU A 104 19.31 -14.06 1.72
CA GLU A 104 19.32 -13.68 3.15
C GLU A 104 18.31 -14.49 3.96
N LYS A 105 17.10 -14.69 3.41
CA LYS A 105 16.01 -15.42 4.06
C LYS A 105 15.98 -16.90 3.74
N GLN A 106 16.97 -17.40 3.00
CA GLN A 106 17.11 -18.81 2.62
C GLN A 106 15.85 -19.40 1.99
N LEU A 107 15.20 -18.63 1.11
CA LEU A 107 13.95 -19.04 0.49
C LEU A 107 14.21 -20.03 -0.64
N ASP A 108 13.76 -21.27 -0.44
CA ASP A 108 13.99 -22.40 -1.33
C ASP A 108 12.70 -22.92 -2.00
N ARG A 109 11.53 -22.49 -1.53
CA ARG A 109 10.23 -22.87 -2.08
C ARG A 109 9.38 -21.66 -2.50
N PRO A 110 8.48 -21.83 -3.48
CA PRO A 110 7.39 -20.90 -3.74
C PRO A 110 6.45 -20.74 -2.53
N PHE A 111 5.80 -19.58 -2.45
CA PHE A 111 4.73 -19.29 -1.52
C PHE A 111 3.40 -19.84 -2.04
N THR A 112 2.52 -20.18 -1.10
CA THR A 112 1.17 -20.69 -1.35
C THR A 112 0.13 -19.77 -0.72
N GLU A 113 -1.14 -19.90 -1.09
CA GLU A 113 -2.22 -19.10 -0.47
C GLU A 113 -2.31 -19.28 1.05
N ALA A 114 -1.84 -20.41 1.60
CA ALA A 114 -1.76 -20.61 3.05
C ALA A 114 -0.79 -19.64 3.74
N ASP A 115 0.18 -19.11 3.00
CA ASP A 115 1.14 -18.11 3.46
C ASP A 115 0.59 -16.67 3.33
N LEU A 116 -0.56 -16.48 2.65
CA LEU A 116 -1.14 -15.19 2.30
C LEU A 116 -2.26 -14.74 3.27
N ALA A 117 -2.20 -13.48 3.66
CA ALA A 117 -3.32 -12.74 4.24
C ALA A 117 -3.68 -11.54 3.37
N MET A 118 -4.90 -11.52 2.83
CA MET A 118 -5.46 -10.33 2.17
C MET A 118 -5.98 -9.35 3.23
N VAL A 119 -5.31 -8.19 3.36
CA VAL A 119 -5.70 -7.12 4.29
C VAL A 119 -6.81 -6.25 3.68
N SER A 120 -6.81 -6.13 2.36
CA SER A 120 -7.88 -5.54 1.55
C SER A 120 -7.87 -6.18 0.16
N PRO A 121 -8.88 -5.94 -0.70
CA PRO A 121 -8.86 -6.41 -2.09
C PRO A 121 -7.63 -5.99 -2.90
N LEU A 122 -6.95 -4.92 -2.48
CA LEU A 122 -5.81 -4.33 -3.19
C LEU A 122 -4.49 -4.49 -2.42
N ARG A 123 -4.47 -5.27 -1.34
CA ARG A 123 -3.26 -5.42 -0.52
C ARG A 123 -3.20 -6.81 0.11
N GLY A 124 -2.18 -7.56 -0.30
CA GLY A 124 -1.83 -8.84 0.27
C GLY A 124 -0.52 -8.78 1.07
N ILE A 125 -0.44 -9.62 2.10
CA ILE A 125 0.77 -9.84 2.90
C ILE A 125 1.06 -11.33 2.89
N VAL A 126 2.21 -11.71 2.33
CA VAL A 126 2.71 -13.09 2.36
C VAL A 126 3.72 -13.22 3.49
N THR A 127 3.47 -14.15 4.41
CA THR A 127 4.35 -14.44 5.54
C THR A 127 5.43 -15.42 5.10
N VAL A 128 6.68 -15.12 5.43
CA VAL A 128 7.80 -16.02 5.13
C VAL A 128 7.85 -17.16 6.15
N PRO A 129 7.72 -18.42 5.73
CA PRO A 129 7.80 -19.57 6.63
C PRO A 129 9.26 -19.93 6.94
N GLY A 130 9.52 -20.41 8.16
CA GLY A 130 10.71 -21.22 8.45
C GLY A 130 12.02 -20.48 8.75
N THR A 131 12.03 -19.17 8.94
CA THR A 131 13.24 -18.47 9.44
C THR A 131 13.14 -18.13 10.93
N ALA A 132 14.29 -17.98 11.60
CA ALA A 132 14.36 -17.58 13.01
C ALA A 132 13.69 -16.21 13.29
N ASP A 133 13.54 -15.37 12.25
CA ASP A 133 12.71 -14.18 12.21
C ASP A 133 11.33 -14.50 11.62
N ALA A 134 10.45 -15.11 12.41
CA ALA A 134 9.06 -15.44 12.02
C ALA A 134 8.14 -14.22 11.73
N LYS A 135 8.73 -13.06 11.38
CA LYS A 135 8.06 -11.78 11.10
C LYS A 135 8.35 -11.25 9.70
N SER A 136 9.20 -11.91 8.92
CA SER A 136 9.50 -11.46 7.58
C SER A 136 8.27 -11.60 6.69
N THR A 137 7.95 -10.55 5.94
CA THR A 137 6.78 -10.50 5.08
C THR A 137 7.07 -9.85 3.75
N ILE A 138 6.37 -10.29 2.72
CA ILE A 138 6.27 -9.63 1.43
C ILE A 138 4.90 -8.94 1.38
N THR A 139 4.88 -7.61 1.31
CA THR A 139 3.64 -6.87 1.09
C THR A 139 3.51 -6.55 -0.39
N VAL A 140 2.40 -6.93 -1.00
CA VAL A 140 2.05 -6.60 -2.39
C VAL A 140 0.87 -5.65 -2.40
N GLY A 141 1.03 -4.51 -3.05
CA GLY A 141 -0.03 -3.55 -3.31
C GLY A 141 -0.47 -3.62 -4.76
N LEU A 142 -1.79 -3.65 -4.97
CA LEU A 142 -2.40 -3.56 -6.29
C LEU A 142 -3.01 -2.17 -6.51
N ASN A 143 -3.09 -1.73 -7.76
CA ASN A 143 -3.90 -0.59 -8.15
C ASN A 143 -5.37 -1.00 -8.35
N HIS A 144 -6.24 -0.05 -8.69
CA HIS A 144 -7.67 -0.30 -8.89
C HIS A 144 -8.00 -1.20 -10.10
N LEU A 145 -7.02 -1.44 -10.99
CA LEU A 145 -7.13 -2.35 -12.13
C LEU A 145 -6.66 -3.78 -11.77
N GLY A 146 -6.12 -3.97 -10.56
CA GLY A 146 -5.57 -5.27 -10.12
C GLY A 146 -4.10 -5.46 -10.49
N GLU A 147 -3.43 -4.47 -11.08
CA GLU A 147 -2.01 -4.54 -11.42
C GLU A 147 -1.14 -4.23 -10.20
N VAL A 148 0.04 -4.82 -10.12
CA VAL A 148 1.01 -4.59 -9.05
C VAL A 148 1.55 -3.16 -9.14
N GLN A 149 1.42 -2.42 -8.05
CA GLN A 149 1.95 -1.06 -7.92
C GLN A 149 3.03 -0.93 -6.84
N ALA A 150 3.19 -1.95 -5.98
CA ALA A 150 4.25 -1.96 -4.97
C ALA A 150 4.56 -3.38 -4.50
N ILE A 151 5.85 -3.67 -4.31
CA ILE A 151 6.33 -4.87 -3.60
C ILE A 151 7.33 -4.44 -2.52
N THR A 152 6.96 -4.61 -1.26
CA THR A 152 7.79 -4.27 -0.11
C THR A 152 8.25 -5.52 0.62
N LEU A 153 9.55 -5.62 0.87
CA LEU A 153 10.16 -6.71 1.64
C LEU A 153 10.44 -6.21 3.05
N SER A 154 9.90 -6.88 4.06
CA SER A 154 10.07 -6.52 5.47
C SER A 154 10.72 -7.67 6.25
N ARG A 155 11.45 -7.32 7.31
CA ARG A 155 12.13 -8.27 8.19
C ARG A 155 11.22 -8.80 9.29
#